data_AF-A0A952GX17-F1
#
_entry.id   AF-A0A952GX17-F1
#
_cell.length_a   1.000
_cell.length_b   1.000
_cell.length_c   1.000
_cell.angle_alpha   90.00
_cell.angle_beta   90.00
_cell.angle_gamma   90.00
#
_symmetry.space_group_name_H-M   'P 1'
#
loop_
_entity.id
_entity.type
_entity.pdbx_description
1 polymer ?
#
loop_
_entity_poly.entity_id
_entity_poly.type
_entity_poly.pdbx_seq_one_letter_code
_entity_poly.pdbx_strand_id
1 'polypeptide(L)'
;TKFEAKAFGGGVDAVELTVGSTTYKFDPANMGEKPVIWSAQGNVPRASVMLYAAGAKVGEVSQQGPWALFRLMDLARKENAGPQAILATFGDGPKNVVFKVTLPTDANPFSRGGVWSFRCPVAL
;
A
#
# COMPACT_ATOMS: atom_id res chain seq x y z
N THR A 1 8.21 5.22 -5.83
CA THR A 1 6.88 5.50 -5.24
C THR A 1 7.05 5.86 -3.79
N LYS A 2 6.23 6.74 -3.23
CA LYS A 2 6.30 7.12 -1.82
C LYS A 2 4.98 6.82 -1.13
N PHE A 3 5.05 6.42 0.14
CA PHE A 3 3.90 6.16 1.00
C PHE A 3 3.92 7.13 2.18
N GLU A 4 2.78 7.72 2.49
CA GLU A 4 2.58 8.66 3.58
C GLU A 4 1.30 8.27 4.33
N ALA A 5 1.35 8.13 5.65
CA ALA A 5 0.13 7.89 6.43
C ALA A 5 -0.66 9.20 6.55
N LYS A 6 -1.95 9.18 6.23
CA LYS A 6 -2.82 10.36 6.29
C LYS A 6 -3.84 10.31 7.41
N ALA A 7 -4.35 9.12 7.71
CA ALA A 7 -5.33 8.93 8.77
C ALA A 7 -5.25 7.52 9.32
N PHE A 8 -5.62 7.39 10.59
CA PHE A 8 -5.80 6.13 11.28
C PHE A 8 -7.22 6.08 11.84
N GLY A 9 -7.92 4.96 11.64
CA GLY A 9 -9.30 4.76 12.06
C GLY A 9 -9.42 3.82 13.25
N GLY A 10 -10.49 3.98 14.04
CA GLY A 10 -10.93 2.95 14.98
C GLY A 10 -9.95 2.66 16.12
N GLY A 11 -9.21 3.68 16.56
CA GLY A 11 -8.22 3.57 17.63
C GLY A 11 -6.87 3.00 17.20
N VAL A 12 -6.65 2.79 15.90
CA VAL A 12 -5.32 2.46 15.37
C VAL A 12 -4.36 3.62 15.67
N ASP A 13 -3.22 3.31 16.28
CA ASP A 13 -2.21 4.28 16.70
C ASP A 13 -0.81 4.00 16.11
N ALA A 14 -0.61 2.82 15.53
CA ALA A 14 0.59 2.53 14.76
C ALA A 14 0.30 1.56 13.61
N VAL A 15 1.08 1.68 12.55
CA VAL A 15 1.00 0.83 11.37
C VAL A 15 2.39 0.47 10.89
N GLU A 16 2.58 -0.79 10.52
CA GLU A 16 3.79 -1.26 9.85
C GLU A 16 3.46 -1.66 8.40
N LEU A 17 4.10 -1.00 7.45
CA LEU A 17 4.11 -1.38 6.05
C LEU A 17 5.40 -2.15 5.77
N THR A 18 5.31 -3.43 5.44
CA THR A 18 6.44 -4.22 4.97
C THR A 18 6.35 -4.37 3.47
N VAL A 19 7.46 -4.12 2.77
CA VAL A 19 7.62 -4.39 1.34
C VAL A 19 9.01 -5.00 1.16
N GLY A 20 9.04 -6.25 0.72
CA GLY A 20 10.27 -7.02 0.65
C GLY A 20 10.83 -7.30 2.04
N SER A 21 12.09 -6.94 2.24
CA SER A 21 12.78 -6.98 3.54
C SER A 21 12.69 -5.65 4.31
N THR A 22 12.07 -4.62 3.73
CA THR A 22 11.99 -3.29 4.36
C THR A 22 10.66 -3.12 5.08
N THR A 23 10.73 -2.75 6.35
CA THR A 23 9.55 -2.38 7.16
C THR A 23 9.59 -0.89 7.47
N TYR A 24 8.47 -0.23 7.20
CA TYR A 24 8.24 1.18 7.45
C TYR A 24 7.18 1.31 8.54
N LYS A 25 7.50 2.01 9.62
CA LYS A 25 6.54 2.29 10.70
C LYS A 25 5.97 3.69 10.55
N PHE A 26 4.67 3.79 10.79
CA PHE A 26 3.92 5.04 10.81
C PHE A 26 3.10 5.10 12.10
N ASP A 27 3.07 6.28 12.70
CA ASP A 27 2.29 6.61 13.89
C ASP A 27 1.92 8.11 13.79
N PRO A 28 1.03 8.64 14.65
CA PRO A 28 0.66 10.05 14.61
C PRO A 28 1.82 11.06 14.74
N ALA A 29 2.97 10.67 15.29
CA ALA A 29 4.17 11.51 15.33
C ALA A 29 5.03 11.37 14.07
N ASN A 30 4.95 10.23 13.36
CA ASN A 30 5.80 9.84 12.24
C ASN A 30 5.01 9.51 10.96
N MET A 31 4.21 10.47 10.49
CA MET A 31 3.36 10.30 9.31
C MET A 31 4.02 10.62 7.96
N GLY A 32 5.27 11.10 7.96
CA GLY A 32 5.95 11.62 6.76
C GLY A 32 6.14 10.62 5.61
N GLU A 33 6.41 11.16 4.41
CA GLU A 33 6.62 10.36 3.20
C GLU A 33 7.83 9.43 3.32
N LYS A 34 7.64 8.14 2.97
CA LYS A 34 8.72 7.15 2.92
C LYS A 34 8.82 6.57 1.52
N PRO A 35 10.02 6.58 0.89
CA PRO A 35 10.21 5.98 -0.43
C PRO A 35 10.12 4.46 -0.30
N VAL A 36 9.21 3.87 -1.06
CA VAL A 36 9.05 2.42 -1.17
C VAL A 36 9.69 1.96 -2.46
N ILE A 37 10.67 1.07 -2.32
CA ILE A 37 11.34 0.39 -3.42
C ILE A 37 10.85 -1.05 -3.40
N TRP A 38 10.27 -1.51 -4.49
CA TRP A 38 9.91 -2.90 -4.69
C TRP A 38 10.74 -3.45 -5.84
N SER A 39 11.34 -4.63 -5.65
CA SER A 39 12.01 -5.37 -6.70
C SER A 39 11.43 -6.78 -6.78
N ALA A 40 11.08 -7.21 -7.99
CA ALA A 40 10.64 -8.59 -8.24
C ALA A 40 11.75 -9.62 -8.00
N GLN A 41 13.01 -9.16 -8.01
CA GLN A 41 14.22 -9.97 -7.91
C GLN A 41 14.74 -10.10 -6.47
N GLY A 42 14.19 -9.34 -5.51
CA GLY A 42 14.57 -9.44 -4.11
C GLY A 42 13.99 -10.72 -3.50
N ASN A 43 14.86 -11.57 -2.91
CA ASN A 43 14.55 -12.88 -2.33
C ASN A 43 13.45 -12.93 -1.24
N VAL A 44 12.77 -11.83 -0.93
CA VAL A 44 11.64 -11.79 0.00
C VAL A 44 10.44 -11.19 -0.73
N PRO A 45 9.64 -11.98 -1.45
CA PRO A 45 8.55 -11.45 -2.24
C PRO A 45 7.29 -11.32 -1.36
N ARG A 46 7.33 -10.40 -0.37
CA ARG A 46 6.24 -10.16 0.58
C ARG A 46 5.85 -8.69 0.61
N ALA A 47 4.56 -8.43 0.83
CA ALA A 47 4.08 -7.11 1.18
C ALA A 47 2.98 -7.24 2.25
N SER A 48 3.00 -6.41 3.28
CA SER A 48 1.97 -6.42 4.31
C SER A 48 1.72 -5.05 4.93
N VAL A 49 0.50 -4.82 5.39
CA VAL A 49 0.10 -3.73 6.28
C VAL A 49 -0.37 -4.35 7.58
N MET A 50 0.30 -4.03 8.68
CA MET A 50 -0.05 -4.45 10.02
C MET A 50 -0.61 -3.26 10.80
N LEU A 51 -1.78 -3.41 11.43
CA LEU A 51 -2.42 -2.37 12.23
C LEU A 51 -2.27 -2.67 13.71
N TYR A 52 -1.94 -1.65 14.50
CA TYR A 52 -1.81 -1.72 15.94
C TYR A 52 -2.71 -0.69 16.63
N ALA A 53 -3.24 -1.06 17.79
CA ALA A 53 -3.95 -0.17 18.70
C ALA A 53 -3.49 -0.47 20.14
N ALA A 54 -3.03 0.53 20.88
CA ALA A 54 -2.49 0.39 22.23
C ALA A 54 -1.41 -0.69 22.34
N GLY A 55 -0.57 -0.82 21.31
CA GLY A 55 0.51 -1.82 21.23
C GLY A 55 0.06 -3.25 20.85
N ALA A 56 -1.23 -3.52 20.73
CA ALA A 56 -1.75 -4.81 20.30
C ALA A 56 -2.00 -4.84 18.79
N LYS A 57 -1.67 -5.95 18.12
CA LYS A 57 -2.03 -6.17 16.72
C LYS A 57 -3.55 -6.29 16.60
N VAL A 58 -4.16 -5.44 15.79
CA VAL A 58 -5.62 -5.40 15.58
C VAL A 58 -6.05 -5.73 14.16
N GLY A 59 -5.10 -5.84 13.22
CA GLY A 59 -5.39 -6.24 11.84
C GLY A 59 -4.12 -6.50 11.05
N GLU A 60 -4.23 -7.32 10.01
CA GLU A 60 -3.17 -7.54 9.03
C GLU A 60 -3.80 -7.75 7.66
N VAL A 61 -3.23 -7.08 6.65
CA VAL A 61 -3.45 -7.41 5.24
C VAL A 61 -2.09 -7.78 4.67
N SER A 62 -1.92 -9.00 4.17
CA SER A 62 -0.64 -9.45 3.64
C SER A 62 -0.76 -10.25 2.36
N GLN A 63 0.30 -10.17 1.56
CA GLN A 63 0.43 -10.82 0.27
C GLN A 63 1.85 -11.36 0.07
N GLN A 64 1.97 -12.40 -0.74
CA GLN A 64 3.23 -13.06 -1.07
C GLN A 64 3.37 -13.30 -2.58
N GLY A 65 4.58 -13.65 -2.98
CA GLY A 65 4.96 -13.87 -4.37
C GLY A 65 5.48 -12.58 -5.02
N PRO A 66 6.15 -12.68 -6.19
CA PRO A 66 6.92 -11.56 -6.75
C PRO A 66 6.10 -10.27 -6.78
N TRP A 67 4.82 -10.37 -7.16
CA TRP A 67 3.86 -9.28 -7.26
C TRP A 67 3.11 -8.92 -5.97
N ALA A 68 3.65 -9.24 -4.79
CA ALA A 68 2.98 -9.07 -3.50
C ALA A 68 2.49 -7.62 -3.26
N LEU A 69 3.30 -6.61 -3.60
CA LEU A 69 2.90 -5.21 -3.42
C LEU A 69 1.67 -4.84 -4.26
N PHE A 70 1.61 -5.29 -5.50
CA PHE A 70 0.48 -5.01 -6.40
C PHE A 70 -0.78 -5.69 -5.90
N ARG A 71 -0.68 -6.97 -5.53
CA ARG A 71 -1.79 -7.72 -4.93
C ARG A 71 -2.25 -7.09 -3.61
N LEU A 72 -1.32 -6.58 -2.80
CA LEU A 72 -1.65 -5.90 -1.55
C LEU A 72 -2.46 -4.63 -1.86
N MET A 73 -1.99 -3.83 -2.82
CA MET A 73 -2.70 -2.63 -3.27
C MET A 73 -4.08 -2.95 -3.88
N ASP A 74 -4.27 -4.14 -4.47
CA ASP A 74 -5.58 -4.60 -4.96
C ASP A 74 -6.60 -4.83 -3.85
N LEU A 75 -6.14 -5.18 -2.64
CA LEU A 75 -7.00 -5.32 -1.46
C LEU A 75 -7.37 -3.97 -0.83
N ALA A 76 -6.65 -2.89 -1.16
CA ALA A 76 -6.97 -1.56 -0.65
C ALA A 76 -8.23 -0.98 -1.33
N ARG A 77 -9.05 -0.28 -0.55
CA ARG A 77 -10.03 0.65 -1.14
C ARG A 77 -9.28 1.88 -1.63
N LYS A 78 -9.27 2.08 -2.95
CA LYS A 78 -8.50 3.13 -3.62
C LYS A 78 -9.40 4.28 -4.07
N GLU A 79 -8.98 5.51 -3.80
CA GLU A 79 -9.63 6.74 -4.23
C GLU A 79 -8.61 7.62 -4.98
N ASN A 80 -9.05 8.29 -6.05
CA ASN A 80 -8.20 9.20 -6.81
C ASN A 80 -7.97 10.48 -5.97
N ALA A 81 -6.70 10.87 -5.81
CA ALA A 81 -6.31 12.06 -5.07
C ALA A 81 -5.41 13.01 -5.89
N GLY A 82 -5.49 12.91 -7.21
CA GLY A 82 -4.76 13.73 -8.17
C GLY A 82 -4.01 12.89 -9.21
N PRO A 83 -3.38 13.54 -10.21
CA PRO A 83 -2.74 12.85 -11.33
C PRO A 83 -1.64 11.86 -10.93
N GLN A 84 -0.93 12.12 -9.82
CA GLN A 84 0.17 11.29 -9.31
C GLN A 84 -0.07 10.82 -7.87
N ALA A 85 -1.32 10.83 -7.41
CA ALA A 85 -1.63 10.51 -6.01
C ALA A 85 -2.90 9.67 -5.89
N ILE A 86 -2.84 8.68 -5.00
CA ILE A 86 -3.94 7.78 -4.70
C ILE A 86 -4.07 7.71 -3.18
N LEU A 87 -5.29 7.75 -2.66
CA LEU A 87 -5.56 7.34 -1.29
C LEU A 87 -5.87 5.85 -1.27
N ALA A 88 -5.08 5.08 -0.54
CA ALA A 88 -5.24 3.65 -0.37
C ALA A 88 -5.60 3.36 1.09
N THR A 89 -6.82 2.90 1.31
CA THR A 89 -7.31 2.52 2.64
C THR A 89 -7.15 1.02 2.85
N PHE A 90 -6.48 0.64 3.93
CA PHE A 90 -6.26 -0.75 4.35
C PHE A 90 -6.92 -1.03 5.69
N GLY A 91 -7.39 -2.26 5.87
CA GLY A 91 -8.11 -2.71 7.07
C GLY A 91 -9.61 -2.81 6.84
N ASP A 92 -10.29 -3.42 7.81
CA ASP A 92 -11.71 -3.73 7.73
C ASP A 92 -12.53 -2.86 8.70
N GLY A 93 -13.61 -2.28 8.17
CA GLY A 93 -14.54 -1.48 8.95
C GLY A 93 -13.88 -0.27 9.62
N PRO A 94 -14.09 -0.05 10.93
CA PRO A 94 -13.60 1.15 11.63
C PRO A 94 -12.09 1.14 11.84
N LYS A 95 -11.44 -0.03 11.88
CA LYS A 95 -10.00 -0.17 12.13
C LYS A 95 -9.25 -0.19 10.81
N ASN A 96 -8.79 0.98 10.39
CA ASN A 96 -8.15 1.15 9.10
C ASN A 96 -7.01 2.17 9.15
N VAL A 97 -6.25 2.22 8.07
CA VAL A 97 -5.26 3.25 7.80
C VAL A 97 -5.45 3.75 6.37
N VAL A 98 -5.33 5.06 6.20
CA VAL A 98 -5.33 5.70 4.88
C VAL A 98 -3.91 6.11 4.55
N PHE A 99 -3.34 5.53 3.50
CA PHE A 99 -2.08 5.97 2.92
C PHE A 99 -2.32 6.87 1.72
N LYS A 100 -1.63 8.00 1.65
CA LYS A 100 -1.39 8.69 0.39
C LYS A 100 -0.19 8.04 -0.29
N VAL A 101 -0.42 7.54 -1.50
CA VAL A 101 0.60 6.93 -2.36
C VAL A 101 0.93 7.93 -3.45
N THR A 102 2.15 8.48 -3.41
CA THR A 102 2.66 9.40 -4.43
C THR A 102 3.46 8.61 -5.46
N LEU A 103 3.02 8.70 -6.71
CA LEU A 103 3.61 8.02 -7.86
C LEU A 103 4.77 8.85 -8.45
N PRO A 104 5.79 8.20 -9.03
CA PRO A 104 6.88 8.91 -9.70
C PRO A 104 6.44 9.57 -11.01
N THR A 105 5.41 9.03 -11.66
CA THR A 105 4.80 9.52 -12.90
C THR A 105 3.27 9.51 -12.77
N ASP A 106 2.56 10.04 -13.76
CA ASP A 106 1.09 10.00 -13.87
C ASP A 106 0.55 8.60 -14.27
N ALA A 107 1.42 7.72 -14.78
CA ALA A 107 1.11 6.32 -15.01
C ALA A 107 0.89 5.59 -13.66
N ASN A 108 -0.36 5.23 -13.37
CA ASN A 108 -0.74 4.56 -12.13
C ASN A 108 -0.68 3.03 -12.23
N PRO A 109 0.33 2.37 -11.62
CA PRO A 109 0.48 0.92 -11.66
C PRO A 109 -0.48 0.16 -10.73
N PHE A 110 -1.23 0.87 -9.88
CA PHE A 110 -2.18 0.34 -8.90
C PHE A 110 -3.65 0.59 -9.30
N SER A 111 -3.88 1.07 -10.53
CA SER A 111 -5.22 1.25 -11.10
C SER A 111 -5.94 -0.10 -11.22
N ARG A 112 -7.28 -0.09 -11.21
CA ARG A 112 -8.08 -1.32 -11.37
C ARG A 112 -7.71 -2.00 -12.69
N GLY A 113 -7.20 -3.23 -12.60
CA GLY A 113 -6.68 -3.99 -13.73
C GLY A 113 -5.15 -4.08 -13.78
N GLY A 114 -4.43 -3.07 -13.25
CA GLY A 114 -2.98 -3.09 -13.08
C GLY A 114 -2.18 -3.51 -14.33
N VAL A 115 -1.03 -4.14 -14.11
CA VAL A 115 -0.22 -4.80 -15.16
C VAL A 115 -0.98 -5.99 -15.81
N TRP A 116 -2.12 -6.37 -15.24
CA TRP A 116 -2.92 -7.53 -15.63
C TRP A 116 -4.01 -7.20 -16.66
N SER A 117 -4.30 -5.91 -16.89
CA SER A 117 -5.28 -5.47 -17.90
C SER A 117 -4.69 -5.33 -19.29
N PHE A 118 -3.41 -5.66 -19.47
CA PHE A 118 -2.77 -5.65 -20.79
C PHE A 118 -3.39 -6.74 -21.66
N ARG A 119 -4.31 -6.33 -22.54
CA ARG A 119 -4.81 -7.13 -23.65
C ARG A 119 -3.95 -6.76 -24.86
N CYS A 120 -3.32 -7.74 -25.52
CA CYS A 120 -2.70 -7.49 -26.82
C CYS A 120 -3.73 -6.84 -27.76
N PRO A 121 -3.40 -5.72 -28.44
CA PRO A 121 -4.29 -5.15 -29.43
C PRO A 121 -4.56 -6.18 -30.53
N VAL A 122 -5.83 -6.37 -30.89
CA VAL A 122 -6.27 -7.45 -31.79
C VAL A 122 -6.02 -7.12 -33.28
N ALA A 123 -5.48 -5.94 -33.60
CA ALA A 123 -4.99 -5.62 -34.93
C ALA A 123 -4.00 -4.45 -34.89
N LEU A 124 -3.03 -4.50 -35.81
CA LEU A 124 -2.12 -3.40 -36.18
C LEU A 124 -2.79 -2.50 -37.23
#